data_AF-A0AAJ2SDW2-F1
#
_entry.id   AF-A0AAJ2SDW2-F1
#
_cell.length_a   1.000
_cell.length_b   1.000
_cell.length_c   1.000
_cell.angle_alpha   90.00
_cell.angle_beta   90.00
_cell.angle_gamma   90.00
#
_symmetry.space_group_name_H-M   'P 1'
#
loop_
_entity.id
_entity.type
_entity.pdbx_description
1 polymer ?
#
loop_
_entity_poly.entity_id
_entity_poly.type
_entity_poly.pdbx_seq_one_letter_code
_entity_poly.pdbx_strand_id
1 'polypeptide(L)'
;MSLTIKILKIIAIISFLMLPGLHENGVPHFGFLLFCLLQFITDLFSNSTSIFWQGFLVVPILVTLAIFFISKNYKILFFCFLILLISSMFTTGLIANYERINFLFLFVFLIFILSSIGVIALVKKRIVEK
;
A
#
# COMPACT_ATOMS: atom_id res chain seq x y z
N MET A 1 -9.88 -7.97 18.81
CA MET A 1 -9.19 -6.75 18.34
C MET A 1 -10.17 -5.60 18.50
N SER A 2 -9.77 -4.50 19.14
CA SER A 2 -10.69 -3.37 19.35
C SER A 2 -11.18 -2.80 18.03
N LEU A 3 -12.42 -2.29 18.04
CA LEU A 3 -13.04 -1.54 16.96
C LEU A 3 -12.10 -0.44 16.45
N THR A 4 -11.46 0.31 17.35
CA THR A 4 -10.53 1.40 17.01
C THR A 4 -9.37 0.94 16.14
N ILE A 5 -8.73 -0.19 16.49
CA ILE A 5 -7.60 -0.71 15.70
C ILE A 5 -8.07 -1.19 14.33
N LYS A 6 -9.27 -1.78 14.25
CA LYS A 6 -9.84 -2.21 12.97
C LYS A 6 -10.08 -1.01 12.06
N ILE A 7 -10.69 0.05 12.61
CA ILE A 7 -10.95 1.29 11.88
C ILE A 7 -9.64 1.91 11.38
N LEU A 8 -8.61 2.04 12.24
CA LEU A 8 -7.32 2.60 11.81
C LEU A 8 -6.66 1.77 10.70
N LYS A 9 -6.75 0.43 10.75
CA LYS A 9 -6.25 -0.42 9.66
C LYS A 9 -6.98 -0.19 8.35
N ILE A 10 -8.30 -0.06 8.39
CA ILE A 10 -9.10 0.23 7.20
C ILE A 10 -8.70 1.60 6.63
N ILE A 11 -8.55 2.62 7.48
CA ILE A 11 -8.08 3.95 7.07
C ILE A 11 -6.69 3.86 6.41
N ALA A 12 -5.76 3.11 6.99
CA ALA A 12 -4.43 2.90 6.42
C ALA A 12 -4.50 2.23 5.04
N ILE A 13 -5.33 1.19 4.88
CA ILE A 13 -5.49 0.49 3.60
C ILE A 13 -6.13 1.40 2.55
N ILE A 14 -7.21 2.12 2.90
CA ILE A 14 -7.91 3.03 1.98
C ILE A 14 -6.99 4.17 1.55
N SER A 15 -6.28 4.80 2.50
CA SER A 15 -5.34 5.88 2.18
C SER A 15 -4.20 5.40 1.28
N PHE A 16 -3.64 4.21 1.53
CA PHE A 16 -2.64 3.61 0.65
C PHE A 16 -3.15 3.37 -0.78
N LEU A 17 -4.39 2.88 -0.92
CA LEU A 17 -5.02 2.63 -2.23
C LEU A 17 -5.42 3.93 -2.95
N MET A 18 -5.70 4.99 -2.20
CA MET A 18 -6.07 6.32 -2.71
C MET A 18 -4.88 7.23 -2.96
N LEU A 19 -3.64 6.78 -2.72
CA LEU A 19 -2.46 7.56 -3.05
C LEU A 19 -2.49 7.97 -4.53
N PRO A 20 -2.46 9.28 -4.85
CA PRO A 20 -2.41 9.69 -6.25
C PRO A 20 -1.04 9.33 -6.84
N GLY A 21 -1.03 8.84 -8.07
CA GLY A 21 0.21 8.67 -8.82
C GLY A 21 0.81 10.03 -9.18
N LEU A 22 2.14 10.12 -9.18
CA LEU A 22 2.90 11.31 -9.59
C LEU A 22 3.34 11.24 -11.07
N HIS A 23 2.97 10.17 -11.76
CA HIS A 23 3.08 10.04 -13.21
C HIS A 23 2.10 10.98 -13.93
N GLU A 24 2.28 11.17 -15.24
CA GLU A 24 1.50 12.10 -16.08
C GLU A 24 -0.01 11.91 -15.97
N ASN A 25 -0.46 10.68 -15.80
CA ASN A 25 -1.88 10.33 -15.78
C ASN A 25 -2.52 10.50 -14.39
N GLY A 26 -1.75 10.78 -13.34
CA GLY A 26 -2.26 11.06 -12.00
C GLY A 26 -3.13 9.96 -11.37
N VAL A 27 -3.06 8.72 -11.89
CA VAL A 27 -4.01 7.66 -11.57
C VAL A 27 -3.90 7.26 -10.09
N PRO A 28 -5.02 7.07 -9.36
CA PRO A 28 -4.98 6.55 -8.01
C PRO A 28 -4.28 5.19 -7.95
N HIS A 29 -3.58 4.93 -6.86
CA HIS A 29 -2.77 3.74 -6.71
C HIS A 29 -3.56 2.43 -6.91
N PHE A 30 -4.82 2.37 -6.47
CA PHE A 30 -5.71 1.25 -6.77
C PHE A 30 -5.88 0.99 -8.28
N GLY A 31 -6.10 2.04 -9.07
CA GLY A 31 -6.27 1.93 -10.52
C GLY A 31 -5.00 1.42 -11.19
N PHE A 32 -3.83 1.90 -10.74
CA PHE A 32 -2.54 1.40 -11.20
C PHE A 32 -2.32 -0.08 -10.87
N LEU A 33 -2.60 -0.49 -9.62
CA LEU A 33 -2.46 -1.90 -9.21
C LEU A 33 -3.40 -2.82 -10.00
N LEU A 34 -4.65 -2.40 -10.22
CA LEU A 34 -5.62 -3.16 -10.99
C LEU A 34 -5.17 -3.31 -12.45
N PHE A 35 -4.73 -2.22 -13.08
CA PHE A 35 -4.20 -2.25 -14.45
C PHE A 35 -3.02 -3.21 -14.59
N CYS A 36 -2.03 -3.09 -13.69
CA CYS A 36 -0.84 -3.96 -13.72
C CYS A 36 -1.21 -5.43 -13.52
N LEU A 37 -2.14 -5.73 -12.60
CA LEU A 37 -2.60 -7.10 -12.34
C LEU A 37 -3.33 -7.69 -13.55
N LEU A 38 -4.24 -6.93 -14.16
CA LEU A 38 -4.98 -7.37 -15.35
C LEU A 38 -4.03 -7.63 -16.51
N GLN A 39 -3.09 -6.71 -16.78
CA GLN A 39 -2.11 -6.89 -17.84
C GLN A 39 -1.28 -8.16 -17.64
N PHE A 40 -0.81 -8.41 -16.41
CA PHE A 40 -0.05 -9.62 -16.11
C PHE A 40 -0.86 -10.91 -16.28
N ILE A 41 -2.13 -10.91 -15.88
CA ILE A 41 -3.03 -12.05 -16.13
C ILE A 41 -3.22 -12.25 -17.63
N THR A 42 -3.50 -11.19 -18.38
CA THR A 42 -3.66 -11.26 -19.85
C THR A 42 -2.40 -11.79 -20.53
N ASP A 43 -1.22 -11.35 -20.11
CA ASP A 43 0.06 -11.81 -20.68
C ASP A 43 0.35 -13.28 -20.35
N LEU A 44 -0.10 -13.77 -19.19
CA LEU A 44 0.05 -15.19 -18.82
C LEU A 44 -0.83 -16.13 -19.66
N PHE A 45 -2.02 -15.67 -20.05
CA PHE A 45 -2.99 -16.46 -20.81
C PHE A 45 -2.97 -16.21 -22.31
N SER A 46 -2.24 -15.19 -22.77
CA SER A 46 -2.02 -14.91 -24.19
C SER A 46 -0.67 -15.47 -24.64
N ASN A 47 -0.51 -15.76 -25.93
CA ASN A 47 0.79 -16.07 -26.55
C ASN A 47 1.66 -14.80 -26.69
N SER A 48 1.71 -13.97 -25.64
CA SER A 48 2.54 -12.79 -25.59
C SER A 48 4.01 -13.19 -25.58
N THR A 49 4.82 -12.52 -26.41
CA THR A 49 6.28 -12.71 -26.43
C THR A 49 6.98 -12.04 -25.25
N SER A 50 6.25 -11.25 -24.44
CA SER A 50 6.81 -10.50 -23.31
C SER A 50 5.83 -10.39 -22.15
N ILE A 51 6.22 -10.87 -20.97
CA ILE A 51 5.41 -10.79 -19.75
C ILE A 51 5.65 -9.43 -19.08
N PHE A 52 4.58 -8.71 -18.76
CA PHE A 52 4.64 -7.49 -17.97
C PHE A 52 4.89 -7.78 -16.48
N TRP A 53 6.18 -7.96 -16.13
CA TRP A 53 6.64 -8.29 -14.78
C TRP A 53 6.26 -7.28 -13.69
N GLN A 54 5.91 -6.05 -14.05
CA GLN A 54 5.42 -5.07 -13.07
C GLN A 54 4.08 -5.51 -12.44
N GLY A 55 3.26 -6.26 -13.16
CA GLY A 55 2.05 -6.85 -12.58
C GLY A 55 2.32 -7.99 -11.60
N PHE A 56 3.45 -8.68 -11.71
CA PHE A 56 3.86 -9.66 -10.69
C PHE A 56 4.11 -8.99 -9.33
N LEU A 57 4.68 -7.77 -9.32
CA LEU A 57 4.94 -7.01 -8.09
C LEU A 57 3.65 -6.56 -7.36
N VAL A 58 2.50 -6.57 -8.03
CA VAL A 58 1.21 -6.28 -7.41
C VAL A 58 0.80 -7.38 -6.43
N VAL A 59 1.11 -8.64 -6.73
CA VAL A 59 0.71 -9.78 -5.90
C VAL A 59 1.29 -9.69 -4.47
N PRO A 60 2.60 -9.46 -4.28
CA PRO A 60 3.17 -9.20 -2.95
C PRO A 60 2.53 -8.01 -2.21
N ILE A 61 2.16 -6.93 -2.92
CA ILE A 61 1.51 -5.77 -2.31
C ILE A 61 0.13 -6.16 -1.74
N LEU A 62 -0.68 -6.89 -2.52
CA LEU A 62 -2.00 -7.36 -2.09
C LEU A 62 -1.90 -8.33 -0.91
N VAL A 63 -0.93 -9.25 -0.96
CA VAL A 63 -0.65 -10.17 0.16
C VAL A 63 -0.24 -9.39 1.41
N THR A 64 0.62 -8.37 1.27
CA THR A 64 1.05 -7.53 2.39
C THR A 64 -0.11 -6.74 3.00
N LEU A 65 -1.03 -6.21 2.18
CA LEU A 65 -2.26 -5.56 2.67
C LEU A 65 -3.15 -6.53 3.47
N ALA A 66 -3.31 -7.77 2.98
CA ALA A 66 -4.08 -8.79 3.68
C ALA A 66 -3.43 -9.18 5.03
N ILE A 67 -2.11 -9.38 5.05
CA ILE A 67 -1.36 -9.66 6.28
C ILE A 67 -1.46 -8.48 7.25
N PHE A 68 -1.32 -7.26 6.77
CA PHE A 68 -1.47 -6.05 7.58
C PHE A 68 -2.86 -6.00 8.23
N PHE A 69 -3.92 -6.32 7.50
CA PHE A 69 -5.29 -6.33 8.02
C PHE A 69 -5.49 -7.37 9.13
N ILE A 70 -5.03 -8.62 8.91
CA ILE A 70 -5.32 -9.76 9.80
C ILE A 70 -4.35 -9.81 11.01
N SER A 71 -3.11 -9.35 10.84
CA SER A 71 -2.06 -9.52 11.85
C SER A 71 -2.37 -8.83 13.17
N LYS A 72 -2.06 -9.51 14.28
CA LYS A 72 -2.18 -8.98 15.65
C LYS A 72 -0.82 -8.73 16.30
N ASN A 73 0.28 -8.99 15.58
CA ASN A 73 1.63 -8.83 16.08
C ASN A 73 2.23 -7.52 15.56
N TYR A 74 2.66 -6.65 16.49
CA TYR A 74 3.23 -5.34 16.15
C TYR A 74 4.47 -5.43 15.26
N LYS A 75 5.30 -6.47 15.40
CA LYS A 75 6.51 -6.67 14.57
C LYS A 75 6.15 -6.94 13.11
N ILE A 76 5.13 -7.79 12.90
CA ILE A 76 4.61 -8.10 11.56
C ILE A 76 3.96 -6.86 10.94
N LEU A 77 3.18 -6.11 11.73
CA LEU A 77 2.55 -4.87 11.26
C LEU A 77 3.58 -3.83 10.87
N PHE A 78 4.66 -3.69 11.64
CA PHE A 78 5.77 -2.81 11.32
C PHE A 78 6.48 -3.23 10.03
N PHE A 79 6.75 -4.53 9.86
CA PHE A 79 7.34 -5.05 8.62
C PHE A 79 6.45 -4.82 7.40
N CYS A 80 5.14 -5.09 7.53
CA CYS A 80 4.16 -4.81 6.47
C CYS A 80 4.12 -3.32 6.13
N PHE A 81 4.15 -2.45 7.14
CA PHE A 81 4.20 -0.99 6.94
C PHE A 81 5.44 -0.58 6.15
N LEU A 82 6.63 -1.10 6.49
CA LEU A 82 7.86 -0.80 5.74
C LEU A 82 7.77 -1.26 4.28
N ILE A 83 7.28 -2.46 4.03
CA ILE A 83 7.09 -2.97 2.66
C ILE A 83 6.14 -2.06 1.89
N LEU A 84 4.97 -1.76 2.45
CA LEU A 84 3.98 -0.91 1.79
C LEU A 84 4.53 0.50 1.54
N LEU A 85 5.28 1.07 2.50
CA LEU A 85 5.94 2.36 2.35
C LEU A 85 6.91 2.35 1.16
N ILE A 86 7.83 1.37 1.12
CA ILE A 86 8.80 1.23 0.03
C ILE A 86 8.07 1.04 -1.31
N SER A 87 7.12 0.11 -1.36
CA SER A 87 6.33 -0.14 -2.58
C SER A 87 5.63 1.12 -3.07
N SER A 88 5.03 1.91 -2.17
CA SER A 88 4.35 3.16 -2.56
C SER A 88 5.29 4.16 -3.23
N MET A 89 6.57 4.22 -2.84
CA MET A 89 7.53 5.15 -3.46
C MET A 89 7.82 4.77 -4.92
N PHE A 90 7.86 3.48 -5.22
CA PHE A 90 8.09 2.98 -6.58
C PHE A 90 6.83 3.07 -7.44
N THR A 91 5.69 2.57 -6.94
CA THR A 91 4.46 2.45 -7.73
C THR A 91 3.80 3.80 -8.00
N THR A 92 3.90 4.76 -7.07
CA THR A 92 3.39 6.12 -7.31
C THR A 92 4.31 6.95 -8.20
N GLY A 93 5.56 6.53 -8.42
CA GLY A 93 6.56 7.28 -9.17
C GLY A 93 7.22 8.40 -8.36
N LEU A 94 7.11 8.38 -7.03
CA LEU A 94 7.66 9.40 -6.14
C LEU A 94 9.15 9.64 -6.36
N ILE A 95 9.93 8.57 -6.55
CA ILE A 95 11.39 8.68 -6.74
C ILE A 95 11.72 9.41 -8.05
N ALA A 96 10.98 9.15 -9.11
CA ALA A 96 11.25 9.70 -10.44
C ALA A 96 10.58 11.07 -10.68
N ASN A 97 9.49 11.38 -9.97
CA ASN A 97 8.64 12.55 -10.23
C ASN A 97 8.38 13.38 -8.96
N TYR A 98 9.36 13.48 -8.05
CA TYR A 98 9.20 14.19 -6.78
C TYR A 98 8.80 15.67 -6.96
N GLU A 99 9.15 16.29 -8.09
CA GLU A 99 8.79 17.68 -8.40
C GLU A 99 7.28 17.88 -8.59
N ARG A 100 6.55 16.79 -8.86
CA ARG A 100 5.09 16.79 -9.07
C ARG A 100 4.29 16.56 -7.80
N ILE A 101 4.96 16.46 -6.63
CA ILE A 101 4.28 16.30 -5.35
C ILE A 101 3.35 17.49 -5.12
N ASN A 102 2.05 17.19 -5.05
CA ASN A 102 1.03 18.17 -4.73
C ASN A 102 0.52 17.98 -3.29
N PHE A 103 -0.28 18.95 -2.84
CA PHE A 103 -0.86 18.91 -1.50
C PHE A 103 -1.71 17.66 -1.24
N LEU A 104 -2.44 17.19 -2.25
CA LEU A 104 -3.29 15.99 -2.12
C LEU A 104 -2.46 14.72 -1.87
N PHE A 105 -1.36 14.54 -2.61
CA PHE A 105 -0.43 13.44 -2.40
C PHE A 105 0.10 13.46 -0.96
N LEU A 106 0.62 14.62 -0.54
CA LEU A 106 1.20 14.78 0.79
C LEU A 106 0.18 14.50 1.89
N PHE A 107 -1.04 15.01 1.75
CA PHE A 107 -2.13 14.80 2.69
C PHE A 107 -2.51 13.32 2.82
N VAL A 108 -2.76 12.62 1.70
CA VAL A 108 -3.15 11.20 1.71
C VAL A 108 -2.00 10.32 2.21
N PHE A 109 -0.76 10.63 1.83
CA PHE A 109 0.43 9.92 2.30
C PHE A 109 0.66 10.08 3.81
N LEU A 110 0.44 11.28 4.35
CA LEU A 110 0.51 11.51 5.78
C LEU A 110 -0.55 10.71 6.55
N ILE A 111 -1.79 10.66 6.03
CA ILE A 111 -2.87 9.84 6.63
C ILE A 111 -2.45 8.36 6.66
N PHE A 112 -1.88 7.84 5.58
CA PHE A 112 -1.37 6.46 5.53
C PHE A 112 -0.30 6.20 6.60
N ILE A 113 0.68 7.11 6.74
CA ILE A 113 1.75 6.98 7.72
C ILE A 113 1.20 7.04 9.16
N LEU A 114 0.42 8.08 9.47
CA LEU A 114 -0.10 8.31 10.83
C LEU A 114 -1.04 7.19 11.27
N SER A 115 -1.93 6.74 10.38
CA SER A 115 -2.83 5.62 10.68
C SER A 115 -2.05 4.32 10.89
N SER A 116 -1.04 4.03 10.07
CA SER A 116 -0.20 2.83 10.22
C SER A 116 0.60 2.83 11.52
N ILE A 117 1.26 3.95 11.86
CA ILE A 117 1.99 4.11 13.13
C ILE A 117 1.03 3.97 14.32
N GLY A 118 -0.16 4.58 14.23
CA GLY A 118 -1.20 4.47 15.25
C GLY A 118 -1.64 3.02 15.51
N VAL A 119 -1.83 2.21 14.46
CA VAL A 119 -2.12 0.77 14.60
C VAL A 119 -0.99 0.06 15.34
N ILE A 120 0.26 0.28 14.92
CA ILE A 120 1.44 -0.39 15.49
C ILE A 120 1.59 -0.03 16.97
N ALA A 121 1.47 1.25 17.33
CA ALA A 121 1.58 1.72 18.70
C ALA A 121 0.48 1.15 19.61
N LEU A 122 -0.77 1.14 19.14
CA LEU A 122 -1.90 0.58 19.91
C LEU A 122 -1.78 -0.93 20.11
N VAL A 123 -1.28 -1.66 19.11
CA VAL A 123 -1.05 -3.10 19.23
C VAL A 123 0.12 -3.39 20.17
N LYS A 124 1.22 -2.63 20.08
CA LYS A 124 2.36 -2.75 20.99
C LYS A 124 1.94 -2.50 22.45
N LYS A 125 1.20 -1.43 22.71
CA LYS A 125 0.73 -1.07 24.06
C LYS A 125 -0.07 -2.21 24.71
N ARG A 126 -1.00 -2.84 23.98
CA ARG A 126 -1.79 -3.97 24.49
C ARG A 126 -0.99 -5.20 24.87
N ILE A 127 0.17 -5.40 24.25
CA ILE A 127 1.02 -6.56 24.54
C ILE A 127 1.84 -6.30 25.81
N VAL A 128 2.20 -5.04 26.08
CA VAL A 128 2.91 -4.66 27.30
C VAL A 128 2.01 -4.64 28.53
N GLU A 129 0.72 -4.30 28.35
CA GLU A 129 -0.28 -4.27 29.44
C GLU A 129 -0.89 -5.64 29.78
N LYS A 130 -0.50 -6.70 29.07
CA LYS A 130 -0.93 -8.08 29.32
C LYS A 130 0.17 -8.89 29.97
#